data_AF-A0A951H3V8-F1
#
_entry.id   AF-A0A951H3V8-F1
#
_cell.length_a   1.000
_cell.length_b   1.000
_cell.length_c   1.000
_cell.angle_alpha   90.00
_cell.angle_beta   90.00
_cell.angle_gamma   90.00
#
_symmetry.space_group_name_H-M   'P 1'
#
loop_
_entity.id
_entity.type
_entity.pdbx_description
1 polymer ?
#
loop_
_entity_poly.entity_id
_entity_poly.type
_entity_poly.pdbx_seq_one_letter_code
_entity_poly.pdbx_strand_id
1 'polypeptide(L)'
;MPATDGGKDIQGEPEPNGCLFILDESGAEATTPERCGLPRESGSSYCPEHHARCHLRSGTRSARRRLRELENLARAVGGRAGSAATKPSERFLHRLERRIRFFS
;
A
#
# COMPACT_ATOMS: atom_id res chain seq x y z
N MET A 1 28.00 12.99 36.78
CA MET A 1 27.30 11.80 37.31
C MET A 1 25.81 11.95 37.01
N PRO A 2 25.12 10.87 36.63
CA PRO A 2 24.79 10.58 35.23
C PRO A 2 23.36 10.96 34.82
N ALA A 3 23.21 11.24 33.53
CA ALA A 3 21.95 11.17 32.81
C ALA A 3 21.63 9.70 32.53
N THR A 4 20.47 9.21 32.96
CA THR A 4 19.91 7.95 32.51
C THR A 4 18.59 8.23 31.82
N ASP A 5 18.71 8.32 30.50
CA ASP A 5 17.88 7.66 29.49
C ASP A 5 16.52 7.13 30.01
N GLY A 6 15.50 7.97 29.91
CA GLY A 6 14.11 7.56 30.01
C GLY A 6 13.73 6.81 28.73
N GLY A 7 14.09 5.53 28.67
CA GLY A 7 13.59 4.58 27.70
C GLY A 7 12.06 4.58 27.76
N LYS A 8 11.44 5.34 26.86
CA LYS A 8 9.99 5.39 26.72
C LYS A 8 9.58 4.04 26.13
N ASP A 9 9.07 3.16 26.99
CA ASP A 9 8.40 1.94 26.60
C ASP A 9 7.36 2.28 25.52
N ILE A 10 7.70 1.95 24.27
CA ILE A 10 6.71 1.94 23.19
C ILE A 10 5.84 0.74 23.55
N GLN A 11 4.76 1.01 24.28
CA GLN A 11 3.67 0.06 24.46
C GLN A 11 3.23 -0.33 23.05
N GLY A 12 3.67 -1.51 22.61
CA GLY A 12 3.19 -2.09 21.36
C GLY A 12 1.70 -2.27 21.54
N GLU A 13 0.92 -1.46 20.83
CA GLU A 13 -0.52 -1.63 20.71
C GLU A 13 -0.81 -3.12 20.49
N PRO A 14 -1.83 -3.69 21.15
CA PRO A 14 -2.14 -5.10 21.01
C PRO A 14 -2.27 -5.40 19.52
N GLU A 15 -1.33 -6.19 18.99
CA GLU A 15 -1.34 -6.60 17.60
C GLU A 15 -2.75 -7.14 17.31
N PRO A 16 -3.49 -6.55 16.37
CA PRO A 16 -4.86 -6.94 16.12
C PRO A 16 -4.90 -8.44 15.84
N ASN A 17 -5.63 -9.16 16.69
CA ASN A 17 -5.83 -10.59 16.57
C ASN A 17 -6.72 -10.85 15.35
N GLY A 18 -6.13 -10.91 14.16
CA GLY A 18 -6.84 -11.24 12.93
C GLY A 18 -6.35 -10.51 11.69
N CYS A 19 -7.00 -10.81 10.57
CA CYS A 19 -6.71 -10.27 9.27
C CYS A 19 -6.97 -8.75 9.23
N LEU A 20 -5.96 -7.99 8.77
CA LEU A 20 -6.03 -6.54 8.59
C LEU A 20 -6.78 -6.07 7.35
N PHE A 21 -7.40 -6.98 6.58
CA PHE A 21 -8.12 -6.61 5.38
C PHE A 21 -9.41 -5.86 5.73
N ILE A 22 -9.63 -4.72 5.08
CA ILE A 22 -10.82 -3.87 5.26
C ILE A 22 -11.90 -4.33 4.29
N LEU A 23 -13.10 -4.57 4.80
CA LEU A 23 -14.30 -4.87 4.02
C LEU A 23 -15.02 -3.54 3.73
N ASP A 24 -14.87 -3.01 2.52
CA ASP A 24 -15.54 -1.77 2.09
C ASP A 24 -17.00 -2.06 1.72
N GLU A 25 -17.89 -2.19 2.70
CA GLU A 25 -19.31 -2.54 2.42
C GLU A 25 -20.34 -1.66 3.16
N SER A 26 -19.95 -0.70 4.00
CA SER A 26 -20.94 0.14 4.71
C SER A 26 -20.77 1.61 4.38
N GLY A 27 -21.70 2.13 3.57
CA GLY A 27 -21.73 3.53 3.14
C GLY A 27 -21.65 4.52 4.30
N ALA A 28 -20.83 5.56 4.09
CA ALA A 28 -20.79 6.91 4.68
C ALA A 28 -20.93 7.14 6.21
N GLU A 29 -21.35 6.19 7.04
CA GLU A 29 -21.64 6.41 8.47
C GLU A 29 -20.90 5.47 9.42
N ALA A 30 -20.16 4.46 8.94
CA ALA A 30 -19.33 3.64 9.81
C ALA A 30 -18.08 4.41 10.25
N THR A 31 -18.04 4.82 11.53
CA THR A 31 -16.89 5.54 12.13
C THR A 31 -15.61 4.69 12.15
N THR A 32 -15.71 3.39 11.92
CA THR A 32 -14.58 2.47 11.79
C THR A 32 -14.80 1.48 10.65
N PRO A 33 -13.85 1.31 9.72
CA PRO A 33 -13.96 0.33 8.65
C PRO A 33 -14.05 -1.08 9.21
N GLU A 34 -15.01 -1.88 8.73
CA GLU A 34 -15.13 -3.27 9.10
C GLU A 34 -13.92 -4.06 8.62
N ARG A 35 -13.36 -4.91 9.48
CA ARG A 35 -12.18 -5.73 9.17
C ARG A 35 -12.58 -7.19 9.10
N CYS A 36 -11.93 -7.93 8.20
CA CYS A 36 -12.18 -9.36 8.00
C CYS A 36 -12.07 -10.17 9.31
N GLY A 37 -11.08 -9.90 10.16
CA GLY A 37 -10.96 -10.53 11.48
C GLY A 37 -10.58 -12.02 11.49
N LEU A 38 -10.55 -12.71 10.33
CA LEU A 38 -10.14 -14.12 10.24
C LEU A 38 -8.68 -14.34 10.72
N PRO A 39 -8.32 -15.54 11.20
CA PRO A 39 -6.97 -15.85 11.63
C PRO A 39 -5.92 -15.54 10.56
N ARG A 40 -4.80 -14.95 10.99
CA ARG A 40 -3.68 -14.59 10.11
C ARG A 40 -2.95 -15.84 9.62
N GLU A 41 -2.46 -15.79 8.38
CA GLU A 41 -1.47 -16.74 7.89
C GLU A 41 -0.11 -16.47 8.57
N SER A 42 0.66 -17.53 8.86
CA SER A 42 1.97 -17.41 9.49
C SER A 42 2.91 -16.53 8.65
N GLY A 43 3.43 -15.46 9.25
CA GLY A 43 4.29 -14.49 8.55
C GLY A 43 3.54 -13.46 7.69
N SER A 44 2.21 -13.41 7.76
CA SER A 44 1.40 -12.38 7.10
C SER A 44 0.54 -11.57 8.08
N SER A 45 0.15 -10.38 7.66
CA SER A 45 -0.87 -9.56 8.33
C SER A 45 -2.30 -9.89 7.86
N TYR A 46 -2.45 -10.82 6.91
CA TYR A 46 -3.71 -11.20 6.29
C TYR A 46 -4.03 -12.68 6.54
N CYS A 47 -5.31 -13.06 6.50
CA CYS A 47 -5.71 -14.46 6.45
C CYS A 47 -5.32 -15.09 5.10
N PRO A 48 -5.32 -16.43 4.95
CA PRO A 48 -4.86 -17.08 3.70
C PRO A 48 -5.52 -16.56 2.42
N GLU A 49 -6.83 -16.26 2.48
CA GLU A 49 -7.56 -15.71 1.34
C GLU A 49 -7.08 -14.29 0.97
N HIS A 50 -7.02 -13.39 1.95
CA HIS A 50 -6.57 -12.01 1.73
C HIS A 50 -5.06 -11.93 1.50
N HIS A 51 -4.28 -12.87 2.03
CA HIS A 51 -2.86 -13.04 1.72
C HIS A 51 -2.71 -13.36 0.23
N ALA A 52 -3.44 -14.33 -0.30
CA ALA A 52 -3.38 -14.68 -1.72
C ALA A 52 -3.79 -13.51 -2.64
N ARG A 53 -4.72 -12.66 -2.21
CA ARG A 53 -5.15 -11.47 -2.96
C ARG A 53 -4.15 -10.31 -2.89
N CYS A 54 -3.64 -10.00 -1.69
CA CYS A 54 -2.77 -8.85 -1.46
C CYS A 54 -1.28 -9.13 -1.72
N HIS A 55 -0.87 -10.38 -1.57
CA HIS A 55 0.52 -10.79 -1.76
C HIS A 55 0.74 -11.20 -3.22
N LEU A 56 1.26 -10.27 -4.02
CA LEU A 56 1.83 -10.62 -5.32
C LEU A 56 2.98 -11.60 -5.07
N ARG A 57 2.88 -12.83 -5.60
CA ARG A 57 3.99 -13.80 -5.59
C ARG A 57 5.26 -13.13 -6.11
N SER A 58 6.12 -12.76 -5.19
CA SER A 58 7.40 -12.10 -5.44
C SER A 58 8.33 -13.12 -6.07
N GLY A 59 8.42 -13.11 -7.41
CA GLY A 59 9.33 -14.03 -8.10
C GLY A 59 9.16 -14.09 -9.61
N THR A 60 7.95 -13.89 -10.13
CA THR A 60 7.75 -13.93 -11.58
C THR A 60 8.26 -12.65 -12.24
N ARG A 61 8.79 -12.77 -13.45
CA ARG A 61 9.27 -11.62 -14.25
C ARG A 61 8.14 -10.62 -14.52
N SER A 62 6.91 -11.10 -14.69
CA SER A 62 5.70 -10.29 -14.85
C SER A 62 5.35 -9.53 -13.57
N ALA A 63 5.40 -10.16 -12.39
CA ALA A 63 5.17 -9.47 -11.11
C ALA A 63 6.21 -8.37 -10.86
N ARG A 64 7.49 -8.65 -11.12
CA ARG A 64 8.58 -7.64 -11.01
C ARG A 64 8.39 -6.50 -12.00
N ARG A 65 7.94 -6.78 -13.23
CA ARG A 65 7.62 -5.74 -14.21
C ARG A 65 6.45 -4.87 -13.74
N ARG A 66 5.38 -5.49 -13.24
CA ARG A 66 4.20 -4.77 -12.75
C ARG A 66 4.51 -3.88 -11.56
N LEU A 67 5.33 -4.35 -10.62
CA LEU A 67 5.82 -3.55 -9.49
C LEU A 67 6.59 -2.31 -9.97
N ARG A 68 7.54 -2.47 -10.90
CA ARG A 68 8.28 -1.33 -11.49
C ARG A 68 7.37 -0.33 -12.19
N GLU A 69 6.32 -0.79 -12.88
CA GLU A 69 5.34 0.09 -13.52
C GLU A 69 4.56 0.91 -12.47
N LEU A 70 4.15 0.29 -11.36
CA LEU A 70 3.47 0.96 -10.25
C LEU A 70 4.39 1.96 -9.53
N GLU A 71 5.65 1.60 -9.28
CA GLU A 71 6.66 2.50 -8.69
C GLU A 71 6.92 3.73 -9.58
N ASN A 72 7.06 3.52 -10.89
CA ASN A 72 7.24 4.62 -11.84
C ASN A 72 6.03 5.55 -11.88
N LEU A 73 4.82 4.99 -11.78
CA LEU A 73 3.59 5.79 -11.70
C LEU A 73 3.57 6.59 -10.40
N ALA A 74 3.83 5.95 -9.26
CA ALA A 74 3.91 6.61 -7.95
C ALA A 74 4.90 7.78 -7.99
N ARG A 75 6.08 7.57 -8.58
CA ARG A 75 7.09 8.62 -8.75
C ARG A 75 6.62 9.78 -9.64
N ALA A 76 5.92 9.47 -10.74
CA ALA A 76 5.42 10.48 -11.66
C ALA A 76 4.30 11.35 -11.06
N VAL A 77 3.50 10.79 -10.13
CA VAL A 77 2.42 11.51 -9.44
C VAL A 77 2.86 12.13 -8.10
N GLY A 78 4.13 12.01 -7.71
CA GLY A 78 4.66 12.60 -6.48
C GLY A 78 4.43 11.79 -5.21
N GLY A 79 4.20 10.47 -5.32
CA GLY A 79 3.93 9.57 -4.20
C GLY A 79 5.15 8.84 -3.61
N ARG A 80 5.14 8.74 -2.27
CA ARG A 80 5.99 7.98 -1.32
C ARG A 80 7.45 8.39 -1.10
N ALA A 81 7.84 9.61 -1.43
CA ALA A 81 8.91 10.32 -0.75
C ALA A 81 8.77 11.78 -1.17
N GLY A 82 8.96 12.73 -0.26
CA GLY A 82 9.08 14.16 -0.59
C GLY A 82 10.28 14.50 -1.47
N SER A 83 10.72 13.59 -2.35
CA SER A 83 11.61 13.87 -3.46
C SER A 83 10.91 14.82 -4.43
N ALA A 84 11.56 15.95 -4.70
CA ALA A 84 11.09 16.96 -5.63
C ALA A 84 10.55 16.29 -6.90
N ALA A 85 9.28 16.59 -7.23
CA ALA A 85 8.61 16.08 -8.40
C ALA A 85 9.51 16.31 -9.62
N THR A 86 10.10 15.24 -10.15
CA THR A 86 10.81 15.35 -11.41
C THR A 86 9.74 15.58 -12.47
N LYS A 87 9.77 16.74 -13.13
CA LYS A 87 8.80 17.08 -14.16
C LYS A 87 8.71 15.90 -15.15
N PRO A 88 7.52 15.29 -15.32
CA PRO A 88 7.39 14.17 -16.24
C PRO A 88 7.79 14.61 -17.65
N SER A 89 8.49 13.74 -18.38
CA SER A 89 8.92 14.05 -19.75
C SER A 89 7.73 14.38 -20.65
N GLU A 90 7.94 15.27 -21.60
CA GLU A 90 6.90 15.70 -22.56
C GLU A 90 6.34 14.53 -23.39
N ARG A 91 7.19 13.54 -23.73
CA ARG A 91 6.76 12.28 -24.38
C ARG A 91 5.80 11.46 -23.51
N PHE A 92 5.94 11.50 -22.19
CA PHE A 92 5.04 10.81 -21.28
C PHE A 92 3.67 11.48 -21.26
N LEU A 93 3.64 12.81 -21.13
CA LEU A 93 2.40 13.61 -21.14
C LEU A 93 1.62 13.40 -22.45
N HIS A 94 2.30 13.46 -23.59
CA HIS A 94 1.66 13.23 -24.89
C HIS A 94 1.06 11.82 -25.02
N ARG A 95 1.70 10.78 -24.44
CA ARG A 95 1.13 9.43 -24.42
C ARG A 95 -0.10 9.32 -23.51
N LEU A 96 -0.10 10.01 -22.38
CA LEU A 96 -1.22 10.05 -21.46
C LEU A 96 -2.44 10.74 -22.09
N GLU A 97 -2.24 11.89 -22.72
CA GLU A 97 -3.30 12.62 -23.42
C GLU A 97 -3.95 11.81 -24.54
N ARG A 98 -3.15 11.09 -25.34
CA ARG A 98 -3.71 10.19 -26.36
C ARG A 98 -4.60 9.13 -25.74
N ARG A 99 -4.17 8.53 -24.62
CA ARG A 99 -4.97 7.50 -23.93
C ARG A 99 -6.26 8.06 -23.35
N ILE A 100 -6.24 9.24 -22.75
CA ILE A 100 -7.46 9.87 -22.18
C ILE A 100 -8.49 10.12 -23.28
N ARG A 101 -8.07 10.63 -24.45
CA ARG A 101 -8.97 10.86 -25.59
C ARG A 101 -9.54 9.58 -26.21
N PHE A 102 -8.96 8.42 -25.95
CA PHE A 102 -9.51 7.14 -26.40
C PHE A 102 -10.65 6.61 -25.52
N PHE A 103 -10.82 7.17 -24.31
CA PHE A 103 -11.89 6.81 -23.37
C PHE A 103 -13.02 7.85 -23.31
N SER A 104 -12.98 8.88 -24.17
CA SER A 104 -14.04 9.89 -24.35
C SER A 104 -14.67 9.71 -25.73
#